data_AF-A0AA43JF69-F1
#
_entry.id   AF-A0AA43JF69-F1
#
_cell.length_a   1.000
_cell.length_b   1.000
_cell.length_c   1.000
_cell.angle_alpha   90.00
_cell.angle_beta   90.00
_cell.angle_gamma   90.00
#
_symmetry.space_group_name_H-M   'P 1'
#
loop_
_entity.id
_entity.type
_entity.pdbx_description
1 polymer ?
#
loop_
_entity_poly.entity_id
_entity_poly.type
_entity_poly.pdbx_seq_one_letter_code
_entity_poly.pdbx_strand_id
1 'polypeptide(L)'
;MAALLFRNIGRLLSRSYLLDTVWGISADVSTRTVDTHASQLRSKLGLYPENGWRLSAVYQHGYRLEKLGAAPAEKKKAAAPRRRQAKRAR
;
A
#
# COMPACT_ATOMS: atom_id res chain seq x y z
N MET A 1 1.91 -2.38 11.79
CA MET A 1 1.36 -2.15 10.43
C MET A 1 -0.12 -2.57 10.30
N ALA A 2 -0.48 -3.81 10.64
CA ALA A 2 -1.84 -4.35 10.56
C ALA A 2 -2.93 -3.40 11.09
N ALA A 3 -2.79 -3.00 12.36
CA ALA A 3 -3.75 -2.15 13.05
C ALA A 3 -3.90 -0.77 12.38
N LEU A 4 -2.83 -0.20 11.82
CA LEU A 4 -2.89 1.07 11.11
C LEU A 4 -3.70 0.99 9.82
N LEU A 5 -3.54 -0.10 9.07
CA LEU A 5 -4.32 -0.35 7.85
C LEU A 5 -5.81 -0.54 8.19
N PHE A 6 -6.13 -1.30 9.24
CA PHE A 6 -7.51 -1.48 9.69
C PHE A 6 -8.13 -0.23 10.30
N ARG A 7 -7.35 0.64 10.95
CA ARG A 7 -7.83 1.95 11.41
C ARG A 7 -8.09 2.91 10.24
N ASN A 8 -7.43 2.69 9.10
CA ASN A 8 -7.50 3.57 7.92
C ASN A 8 -8.04 2.84 6.68
N ILE A 9 -9.11 2.06 6.84
CA ILE A 9 -9.74 1.34 5.74
C ILE A 9 -10.21 2.35 4.68
N GLY A 10 -9.88 2.07 3.42
CA GLY A 10 -10.20 2.88 2.25
C GLY A 10 -9.25 4.05 2.01
N ARG A 11 -8.29 4.33 2.92
CA ARG A 11 -7.30 5.40 2.75
C ARG A 11 -5.98 4.87 2.20
N LEU A 12 -5.31 5.72 1.41
CA LEU A 12 -3.96 5.47 0.94
C LEU A 12 -2.97 5.88 2.04
N LEU A 13 -2.19 4.93 2.53
CA LEU A 13 -1.14 5.17 3.51
C LEU A 13 0.22 5.11 2.83
N SER A 14 0.98 6.20 2.91
CA SER A 14 2.29 6.28 2.27
C SER A 14 3.31 5.35 2.90
N ARG A 15 4.30 4.88 2.13
CA ARG A 15 5.38 4.04 2.66
C ARG A 15 6.13 4.72 3.79
N SER A 16 6.46 6.00 3.61
CA SER A 16 7.12 6.85 4.62
C SER A 16 6.30 6.96 5.90
N TYR A 17 4.99 7.15 5.78
CA TYR A 17 4.07 7.23 6.92
C TYR A 17 3.96 5.87 7.64
N LEU A 18 3.86 4.77 6.89
CA LEU A 18 3.84 3.43 7.47
C LEU A 18 5.16 3.09 8.18
N LEU A 19 6.30 3.56 7.66
CA LEU A 19 7.61 3.42 8.28
C LEU A 19 7.68 4.19 9.60
N ASP A 20 7.36 5.47 9.55
CA ASP A 20 7.37 6.38 10.69
C ASP A 20 6.43 5.89 11.81
N THR A 21 5.18 5.56 11.50
CA THR A 21 4.21 5.23 12.56
C THR A 21 4.38 3.82 13.13
N VAL A 22 4.95 2.86 12.38
CA VAL A 22 5.12 1.47 12.86
C VAL A 22 6.49 1.24 13.46
N TRP A 23 7.53 1.80 12.86
CA TRP A 23 8.91 1.58 13.30
C TRP A 23 9.51 2.79 14.01
N GLY A 24 8.93 3.99 13.91
CA GLY A 24 9.47 5.20 14.52
C GLY A 24 10.76 5.68 13.82
N ILE A 25 11.01 5.23 12.60
CA ILE A 25 12.23 5.52 11.86
C ILE A 25 11.89 6.41 10.67
N SER A 26 12.67 7.47 10.48
CA SER A 26 12.60 8.33 9.31
C SER A 26 12.68 7.50 8.02
N ALA A 27 11.88 7.90 7.03
CA ALA A 27 11.67 7.20 5.75
C ALA A 27 12.91 7.01 4.86
N ASP A 28 14.10 7.35 5.37
CA ASP A 28 15.41 7.08 4.78
C ASP A 28 15.77 5.58 4.83
N VAL A 29 15.12 4.82 5.74
CA VAL A 29 15.35 3.38 5.87
C VAL A 29 14.49 2.56 4.89
N SER A 30 15.17 1.63 4.22
CA SER A 30 14.70 0.70 3.18
C SER A 30 13.21 0.34 3.23
N THR A 31 12.44 0.80 2.23
CA THR A 31 11.03 0.43 2.00
C THR A 31 10.80 -1.07 1.84
N ARG A 32 11.86 -1.85 1.66
CA ARG A 32 11.84 -3.31 1.50
C ARG A 32 11.27 -4.03 2.71
N THR A 33 11.51 -3.50 3.91
CA THR A 33 10.92 -4.03 5.16
C THR A 33 9.40 -3.92 5.11
N VAL A 34 8.86 -2.79 4.66
CA VAL A 34 7.42 -2.58 4.52
C VAL A 34 6.78 -3.58 3.57
N ASP A 35 7.41 -3.86 2.42
CA ASP A 35 6.94 -4.83 1.44
C ASP A 35 6.89 -6.26 2.00
N THR A 36 7.91 -6.67 2.77
CA THR A 36 7.92 -7.98 3.44
C THR A 36 6.80 -8.09 4.48
N HIS A 37 6.62 -7.07 5.32
CA HIS A 37 5.54 -7.08 6.30
C HIS A 37 4.15 -7.01 5.66
N ALA A 38 3.97 -6.24 4.58
CA ALA A 38 2.73 -6.18 3.82
C ALA A 38 2.38 -7.57 3.22
N SER A 39 3.37 -8.29 2.69
CA SER A 39 3.17 -9.64 2.16
C SER A 39 2.80 -10.64 3.26
N GLN A 40 3.54 -10.65 4.38
CA GLN A 40 3.22 -11.50 5.52
C GLN A 40 1.83 -11.20 6.08
N LEU A 41 1.48 -9.92 6.15
CA LEU A 41 0.19 -9.47 6.64
C LEU A 41 -0.95 -9.98 5.76
N ARG A 42 -0.78 -9.89 4.44
CA ARG A 42 -1.76 -10.38 3.47
C ARG A 42 -2.03 -11.87 3.65
N SER A 43 -0.99 -12.68 3.84
CA SER A 43 -1.14 -14.12 4.08
C SER A 43 -1.70 -14.42 5.46
N LYS A 44 -1.20 -13.76 6.53
CA LYS A 44 -1.63 -14.04 7.91
C LYS A 44 -3.06 -13.61 8.20
N LEU A 45 -3.52 -12.51 7.63
CA LEU A 45 -4.87 -11.98 7.87
C LEU A 45 -5.88 -12.39 6.80
N GLY A 46 -5.44 -13.14 5.78
CA GLY A 46 -6.30 -13.50 4.67
C GLY A 46 -6.88 -12.26 3.97
N LEU A 47 -6.04 -11.28 3.61
CA LEU A 47 -6.48 -10.07 2.89
C LEU A 47 -6.74 -10.36 1.40
N TYR A 48 -7.51 -11.42 1.16
CA TYR A 48 -7.93 -11.91 -0.13
C TYR A 48 -9.34 -11.42 -0.44
N PRO A 49 -9.64 -11.17 -1.72
CA PRO A 49 -10.98 -10.78 -2.14
C PRO A 49 -12.04 -11.82 -1.71
N GLU A 50 -11.64 -13.08 -1.53
CA GLU A 50 -12.47 -14.18 -1.02
C GLU A 50 -12.96 -13.94 0.42
N ASN A 51 -12.16 -13.28 1.26
CA ASN A 51 -12.52 -12.90 2.62
C ASN A 51 -13.17 -11.51 2.70
N GLY A 52 -13.46 -10.88 1.56
CA GLY A 52 -14.00 -9.53 1.52
C GLY A 52 -12.99 -8.45 1.87
N TRP A 53 -11.69 -8.68 1.65
CA TRP A 53 -10.63 -7.69 1.87
C TRP A 53 -9.68 -7.62 0.68
N ARG A 54 -9.20 -6.42 0.35
CA ARG A 54 -8.23 -6.21 -0.73
C ARG A 54 -7.14 -5.27 -0.27
N LEU A 55 -5.90 -5.76 -0.22
CA LEU A 55 -4.73 -4.92 -0.01
C LEU A 55 -4.13 -4.52 -1.36
N SER A 56 -4.26 -3.25 -1.72
CA SER A 56 -3.73 -2.66 -2.95
C SER A 56 -2.40 -1.94 -2.65
N ALA A 57 -1.31 -2.41 -3.26
CA ALA A 57 -0.03 -1.72 -3.22
C ALA A 57 0.09 -0.76 -4.42
N VAL A 58 0.18 0.54 -4.16
CA VAL A 58 0.39 1.57 -5.19
C VAL A 58 1.88 1.89 -5.26
N TYR A 59 2.50 1.53 -6.38
CA TYR A 59 3.93 1.75 -6.62
C TYR A 59 4.30 3.23 -6.43
N GLN A 60 5.37 3.48 -5.66
CA GLN A 60 5.86 4.80 -5.24
C GLN A 60 4.96 5.62 -4.32
N HIS A 61 3.73 5.20 -4.05
CA HIS A 61 2.83 5.94 -3.17
C HIS A 61 2.68 5.26 -1.82
N GLY A 62 2.29 3.98 -1.77
CA GLY A 62 1.96 3.33 -0.50
C GLY A 62 1.03 2.14 -0.61
N TYR A 63 0.30 1.86 0.48
CA TYR A 63 -0.64 0.76 0.59
C TYR A 63 -2.03 1.26 0.94
N ARG A 64 -3.05 0.60 0.39
CA ARG A 64 -4.46 0.88 0.64
C ARG A 64 -5.17 -0.43 0.96
N LEU A 65 -5.84 -0.46 2.10
CA LEU A 65 -6.69 -1.58 2.48
C LEU A 65 -8.14 -1.25 2.14
N GLU A 66 -8.81 -2.11 1.37
CA GLU A 66 -10.22 -1.98 1.01
C GLU A 66 -11.00 -3.19 1.54
N LYS A 67 -12.25 -2.97 1.94
CA LYS A 67 -13.18 -4.02 2.37
C LYS A 67 -14.17 -4.31 1.24
N LEU A 68 -14.07 -5.47 0.59
CA LEU A 68 -15.07 -6.03 -0.32
C LEU A 68 -16.23 -6.63 0.50
N GLY A 69 -17.04 -5.77 1.11
CA GLY A 69 -18.30 -6.16 1.78
C GLY A 69 -19.39 -5.10 1.65
N ALA A 70 -19.09 -4.00 0.96
CA ALA A 70 -20.03 -2.99 0.51
C ALA A 70 -19.68 -2.73 -0.97
N ALA A 71 -20.57 -3.12 -1.89
CA ALA A 71 -20.41 -2.79 -3.30
C ALA A 71 -20.44 -1.26 -3.51
N PRO A 72 -19.97 -0.77 -4.66
CA PRO A 72 -18.59 -0.74 -5.11
C PRO A 72 -17.99 0.64 -4.83
N ALA A 73 -16.84 0.73 -4.16
CA ALA A 73 -16.01 1.92 -4.27
C ALA A 73 -15.32 1.88 -5.64
N GLU A 74 -16.08 2.23 -6.67
CA GLU A 74 -15.57 2.73 -7.93
C GLU A 74 -14.68 3.94 -7.65
N LYS A 75 -13.40 3.69 -7.41
CA LYS A 75 -12.32 4.63 -7.70
C LYS A 75 -11.25 3.92 -8.49
N LYS A 76 -11.61 3.56 -9.73
CA LYS A 76 -10.72 3.79 -10.87
C LYS A 76 -10.43 5.30 -10.91
N LYS A 77 -9.42 5.77 -10.17
CA LYS A 77 -8.62 6.97 -10.46
C LYS A 77 -7.69 7.26 -9.28
N ALA A 78 -6.42 6.92 -9.47
CA ALA A 78 -5.24 7.72 -9.17
C ALA A 78 -4.04 6.88 -9.65
N ALA A 79 -3.69 6.97 -10.93
CA ALA A 79 -2.71 7.93 -11.45
C ALA A 79 -1.27 7.42 -11.21
N ALA A 80 -0.43 7.18 -12.20
CA ALA A 80 -0.52 7.48 -13.63
C ALA A 80 0.49 6.59 -14.41
N PRO A 81 0.21 6.26 -15.67
CA PRO A 81 1.27 5.92 -16.61
C PRO A 81 1.90 7.25 -17.03
N ARG A 82 3.15 7.52 -16.66
CA ARG A 82 3.90 8.57 -17.35
C ARG A 82 5.42 8.44 -17.23
N ARG A 83 5.98 8.16 -18.40
CA ARG A 83 7.24 8.68 -18.95
C ARG A 83 8.46 7.76 -18.77
N ARG A 84 8.73 7.03 -19.86
CA ARG A 84 10.06 6.63 -20.32
C ARG A 84 11.06 7.72 -19.91
N GLN A 85 12.01 7.40 -19.02
CA GLN A 85 13.32 8.04 -19.11
C GLN A 85 14.12 7.25 -20.14
N ALA A 86 13.87 7.56 -21.41
CA ALA A 86 14.88 7.44 -22.43
C ALA A 86 15.74 8.70 -22.39
N LYS A 87 17.05 8.52 -22.58
CA LYS A 87 18.11 9.51 -22.76
C LYS A 87 18.77 10.06 -21.50
N ARG A 88 19.98 9.56 -21.25
CA ARG A 88 21.16 10.42 -21.41
C ARG A 88 22.15 9.74 -22.36
N ALA A 89 22.25 10.35 -23.54
CA ALA A 89 23.36 10.19 -24.47
C ALA A 89 24.27 11.40 -24.26
N ARG A 90 25.52 11.14 -23.89
CA ARG A 90 26.77 11.76 -24.35
C ARG A 90 27.89 11.34 -23.42
#